data_AF-A0A4V1RNY5-F1
#
_entry.id   AF-A0A4V1RNY5-F1
#
_cell.length_a   1.000
_cell.length_b   1.000
_cell.length_c   1.000
_cell.angle_alpha   90.00
_cell.angle_beta   90.00
_cell.angle_gamma   90.00
#
_symmetry.space_group_name_H-M   'P 1'
#
loop_
_entity.id
_entity.type
_entity.pdbx_description
1 polymer ?
#
loop_
_entity_poly.entity_id
_entity_poly.type
_entity_poly.pdbx_seq_one_letter_code
_entity_poly.pdbx_strand_id
1 'polypeptide(L)'
;MTTERPAPPAAPRRRPWLPLVLAVLCLVPYAGLVLPYYANGLEDRPPGETLYAYELSGLWPYDTALGGLLAFVALIGVPLAPFVATVVAMWSGLCIWDARSTMQRSAIALYAAAAVVAVASIAWLATPLANDLLVWFFD
;
A
#
# COMPACT_ATOMS: atom_id res chain seq x y z
N MET A 1 -13.58 -56.51 -2.32
CA MET A 1 -13.27 -55.23 -2.99
C MET A 1 -13.71 -54.10 -2.08
N THR A 2 -12.82 -53.61 -1.23
CA THR A 2 -13.03 -52.43 -0.38
C THR A 2 -12.66 -51.19 -1.18
N THR A 3 -13.65 -50.37 -1.52
CA THR A 3 -13.47 -49.07 -2.17
C THR A 3 -12.92 -48.09 -1.14
N GLU A 4 -11.60 -47.87 -1.12
CA GLU A 4 -11.01 -46.75 -0.41
C GLU A 4 -11.56 -45.45 -1.01
N ARG A 5 -12.35 -44.71 -0.23
CA ARG A 5 -12.72 -43.33 -0.57
C ARG A 5 -11.45 -42.50 -0.52
N PRO A 6 -11.08 -41.81 -1.61
CA PRO A 6 -9.93 -40.90 -1.58
C PRO A 6 -10.18 -39.84 -0.50
N ALA A 7 -9.20 -39.69 0.40
CA ALA A 7 -9.25 -38.66 1.43
C ALA A 7 -9.38 -37.28 0.76
N PRO A 8 -10.27 -36.40 1.27
CA PRO A 8 -10.42 -35.07 0.70
C PRO A 8 -9.07 -34.33 0.76
N PRO A 9 -8.70 -33.56 -0.28
CA PRO A 9 -7.48 -32.79 -0.27
C PRO A 9 -7.48 -31.86 0.94
N ALA A 10 -6.38 -31.89 1.71
CA ALA A 10 -6.22 -31.03 2.87
C ALA A 10 -6.45 -29.58 2.46
N ALA A 11 -7.46 -28.93 3.06
CA ALA A 11 -7.77 -27.54 2.76
C ALA A 11 -6.50 -26.69 2.95
N PRO A 12 -6.15 -25.81 1.99
CA PRO A 12 -4.94 -25.01 2.10
C PRO A 12 -4.99 -24.19 3.39
N ARG A 13 -3.94 -24.31 4.22
CA ARG A 13 -3.77 -23.51 5.44
C ARG A 13 -3.74 -22.03 5.05
N ARG A 14 -4.88 -21.35 5.18
CA ARG A 14 -4.97 -19.89 4.98
C ARG A 14 -4.09 -19.21 6.05
N ARG A 15 -3.14 -18.38 5.61
CA ARG A 15 -2.27 -17.57 6.47
C ARG A 15 -2.89 -16.18 6.61
N PRO A 16 -3.68 -15.90 7.67
CA PRO A 16 -4.47 -14.66 7.76
C PRO A 16 -3.62 -13.40 7.94
N TRP A 17 -2.34 -13.52 8.34
CA TRP A 17 -1.42 -12.39 8.50
C TRP A 17 -0.84 -11.88 7.17
N LEU A 18 -0.78 -12.73 6.14
CA LEU A 18 -0.19 -12.39 4.85
C LEU A 18 -0.86 -11.20 4.14
N PRO A 19 -2.21 -11.10 4.06
CA PRO A 19 -2.85 -9.91 3.47
C PRO A 19 -2.56 -8.64 4.28
N LEU A 20 -2.43 -8.72 5.61
CA LEU A 20 -2.08 -7.56 6.41
C LEU A 20 -0.66 -7.07 6.10
N VAL A 21 0.29 -7.99 5.99
CA VAL A 21 1.67 -7.65 5.60
C VAL A 21 1.69 -7.02 4.21
N LEU A 22 0.95 -7.57 3.24
CA LEU A 22 0.86 -6.97 1.90
C LEU A 22 0.24 -5.57 1.93
N ALA A 23 -0.84 -5.36 2.72
CA ALA A 23 -1.46 -4.05 2.87
C ALA A 23 -0.48 -3.02 3.46
N VAL A 24 0.29 -3.40 4.48
CA VAL A 24 1.30 -2.53 5.09
C VAL A 24 2.45 -2.25 4.12
N LEU A 25 2.88 -3.23 3.33
CA LEU A 25 3.92 -3.04 2.32
C LEU A 25 3.50 -2.05 1.22
N CYS A 26 2.20 -1.92 0.93
CA CYS A 26 1.70 -0.89 0.01
C CYS A 26 1.92 0.54 0.51
N LEU A 27 2.22 0.74 1.80
CA LEU A 27 2.53 2.06 2.36
C LEU A 27 3.97 2.48 2.13
N VAL A 28 4.88 1.54 1.82
CA VAL A 28 6.32 1.82 1.65
C VAL A 28 6.59 2.83 0.53
N PRO A 29 5.97 2.71 -0.66
CA PRO A 29 6.17 3.70 -1.72
C PRO A 29 5.68 5.09 -1.32
N TYR A 30 4.56 5.17 -0.58
CA TYR A 30 4.03 6.45 -0.10
C TYR A 30 4.92 7.09 0.96
N ALA A 31 5.47 6.30 1.89
CA ALA A 31 6.47 6.78 2.83
C ALA A 31 7.70 7.32 2.10
N GLY A 32 8.10 6.69 0.99
CA GLY A 32 9.18 7.17 0.11
C GLY A 32 8.90 8.51 -0.55
N LEU A 33 7.63 8.89 -0.78
CA LEU A 33 7.23 10.22 -1.24
C LEU A 33 7.16 11.25 -0.09
N VAL A 34 6.54 10.84 1.02
CA VAL A 34 6.24 11.72 2.14
C VAL A 34 7.50 12.14 2.90
N LEU A 35 8.45 11.22 3.09
CA LEU A 35 9.61 11.48 3.93
C LEU A 35 10.56 12.53 3.34
N PRO A 36 10.89 12.50 2.03
CA PRO A 36 11.61 13.59 1.38
C PRO A 36 10.84 14.91 1.37
N TYR A 37 9.51 14.88 1.29
CA TYR A 37 8.69 16.10 1.30
C TYR A 37 8.84 16.88 2.61
N TYR A 38 8.66 16.20 3.74
CA TYR A 38 8.85 16.80 5.07
C TYR A 38 10.32 17.11 5.37
N ALA A 39 11.27 16.28 4.92
CA ALA A 39 12.69 16.54 5.12
C ALA A 39 13.16 17.84 4.42
N ASN A 40 12.49 18.24 3.34
CA ASN A 40 12.78 19.46 2.60
C ASN A 40 11.93 20.67 3.03
N GLY A 41 11.08 20.53 4.07
CA GLY A 41 10.24 21.63 4.57
C GLY A 41 9.21 22.12 3.54
N LEU A 42 8.72 21.24 2.67
CA LEU A 42 7.75 21.60 1.63
C LEU A 42 6.36 21.88 2.20
N GLU A 43 6.08 21.41 3.41
CA GLU A 43 4.83 21.63 4.17
C GLU A 43 4.65 23.08 4.63
N ASP A 44 5.74 23.83 4.83
CA ASP A 44 5.71 25.20 5.34
C ASP A 44 5.46 26.23 4.23
N ARG A 45 5.39 25.78 2.97
CA ARG A 45 5.25 26.67 1.81
C ARG A 45 3.77 26.91 1.47
N PRO A 46 3.41 28.11 0.97
CA PRO A 46 2.03 28.43 0.65
C PRO A 46 1.46 27.48 -0.43
N PRO A 47 0.26 26.91 -0.23
CA PRO A 47 -0.37 26.05 -1.21
C PRO A 47 -0.58 26.81 -2.54
N GLY A 48 -0.01 26.27 -3.62
CA GLY A 48 -0.12 26.84 -4.99
C GLY A 48 1.09 27.66 -5.47
N GLU A 49 2.02 28.05 -4.59
CA GLU A 49 3.27 28.74 -5.00
C GLU A 49 4.45 27.76 -5.19
N THR A 50 4.32 26.53 -4.69
CA THR A 50 5.39 25.52 -4.66
C THR A 50 5.69 24.88 -6.01
N LEU A 51 4.71 24.77 -6.89
CA LEU A 51 4.78 23.90 -8.08
C LEU A 51 5.44 24.54 -9.31
N TYR A 52 5.70 25.84 -9.30
CA TYR A 52 6.16 26.55 -10.50
C TYR A 52 7.37 27.48 -10.27
N ALA A 53 7.82 27.64 -9.02
CA ALA A 53 8.77 28.71 -8.69
C ALA A 53 10.25 28.27 -8.65
N TYR A 54 10.57 26.97 -8.53
CA TYR A 54 11.95 26.48 -8.40
C TYR A 54 12.08 25.04 -8.90
N GLU A 55 13.29 24.62 -9.30
CA GLU A 55 13.65 23.24 -9.68
C GLU A 55 13.36 22.25 -8.54
N LEU A 56 12.10 21.80 -8.46
CA LEU A 56 11.59 20.92 -7.43
C LEU A 56 12.21 19.52 -7.50
N SER A 57 12.60 19.10 -8.70
CA SER A 57 13.37 17.88 -8.97
C SER A 57 14.74 17.88 -8.28
N GLY A 58 15.35 19.06 -8.03
CA GLY A 58 16.62 19.19 -7.31
C GLY A 58 16.53 18.94 -5.80
N LEU A 59 15.33 18.91 -5.22
CA LEU A 59 15.10 18.61 -3.79
C LEU A 59 14.91 17.12 -3.53
N TRP A 60 14.79 16.32 -4.58
CA TRP A 60 14.72 14.88 -4.45
C TRP A 60 16.12 14.32 -4.14
N PRO A 61 16.26 13.30 -3.27
CA PRO A 61 17.56 12.80 -2.83
C PRO A 61 18.30 11.97 -3.89
N TYR A 62 18.24 12.34 -5.19
CA TYR A 62 18.86 11.62 -6.30
C TYR A 62 20.36 11.40 -6.11
N ASP A 63 21.06 12.37 -5.52
CA ASP A 63 22.52 12.32 -5.32
C ASP A 63 22.97 11.48 -4.12
N THR A 64 22.02 10.88 -3.38
CA THR A 64 22.35 10.01 -2.24
C THR A 64 22.47 8.55 -2.66
N ALA A 65 23.25 7.76 -1.91
CA ALA A 65 23.37 6.31 -2.14
C ALA A 65 22.03 5.56 -2.08
N LEU A 66 21.00 6.14 -1.45
CA LEU A 66 19.64 5.59 -1.36
C LEU A 66 18.67 6.22 -2.37
N GLY A 67 19.06 7.30 -3.05
CA GLY A 67 18.23 8.08 -3.97
C GLY A 67 17.65 7.24 -5.10
N GLY A 68 18.51 6.46 -5.77
CA GLY A 68 18.10 5.57 -6.85
C GLY A 68 17.14 4.46 -6.39
N LEU A 69 17.33 3.93 -5.17
CA LEU A 69 16.44 2.91 -4.62
C LEU A 69 15.08 3.51 -4.26
N LEU A 70 15.06 4.67 -3.61
CA LEU A 70 13.82 5.39 -3.27
C LEU A 70 13.06 5.80 -4.53
N ALA A 71 13.75 6.31 -5.55
CA ALA A 71 13.16 6.65 -6.84
C ALA A 71 12.57 5.40 -7.53
N PHE A 72 13.27 4.26 -7.52
CA PHE A 72 12.75 3.02 -8.09
C PHE A 72 11.51 2.50 -7.34
N VAL A 73 11.56 2.50 -6.01
CA VAL A 73 10.44 2.08 -5.16
C VAL A 73 9.24 3.00 -5.34
N ALA A 74 9.45 4.32 -5.46
CA ALA A 74 8.38 5.27 -5.73
C ALA A 74 7.83 5.09 -7.16
N LEU A 75 8.69 5.06 -8.18
CA LEU A 75 8.30 4.97 -9.59
C LEU A 75 7.46 3.74 -9.90
N ILE A 76 7.85 2.59 -9.37
CA ILE A 76 7.14 1.33 -9.58
C ILE A 76 6.04 1.14 -8.53
N GLY A 77 6.35 1.43 -7.28
CA GLY A 77 5.48 1.12 -6.15
C GLY A 77 4.28 2.05 -6.05
N VAL A 78 4.40 3.34 -6.36
CA VAL A 78 3.29 4.31 -6.29
C VAL A 78 2.13 3.92 -7.23
N PRO A 79 2.36 3.61 -8.52
CA PRO A 79 1.28 3.16 -9.41
C PRO A 79 0.79 1.74 -9.10
N LEU A 80 1.65 0.82 -8.59
CA LEU A 80 1.22 -0.55 -8.29
C LEU A 80 0.49 -0.69 -6.95
N ALA A 81 0.84 0.11 -5.94
CA ALA A 81 0.25 0.08 -4.61
C ALA A 81 -1.29 0.14 -4.60
N PRO A 82 -1.99 1.02 -5.36
CA PRO A 82 -3.45 1.03 -5.36
C PRO A 82 -4.07 -0.25 -5.93
N PHE A 83 -3.43 -0.89 -6.92
CA PHE A 83 -3.92 -2.17 -7.46
C PHE A 83 -3.76 -3.30 -6.46
N VAL A 84 -2.58 -3.40 -5.83
CA VAL A 84 -2.31 -4.42 -4.81
C VAL A 84 -3.24 -4.21 -3.61
N ALA A 85 -3.43 -2.97 -3.16
CA ALA A 85 -4.37 -2.62 -2.10
C ALA A 85 -5.80 -3.03 -2.48
N THR A 86 -6.25 -2.75 -3.70
CA THR A 86 -7.61 -3.12 -4.16
C THR A 86 -7.80 -4.65 -4.11
N VAL A 87 -6.82 -5.41 -4.60
CA VAL A 87 -6.85 -6.87 -4.57
C VAL A 87 -6.85 -7.38 -3.12
N VAL A 88 -6.04 -6.80 -2.24
CA VAL A 88 -5.99 -7.20 -0.82
C VAL A 88 -7.30 -6.90 -0.11
N ALA A 89 -7.91 -5.74 -0.35
CA ALA A 89 -9.20 -5.38 0.22
C ALA A 89 -10.31 -6.33 -0.24
N MET A 90 -10.39 -6.57 -1.56
CA MET A 90 -11.38 -7.49 -2.15
C MET A 90 -11.19 -8.92 -1.64
N TRP A 91 -9.96 -9.43 -1.68
CA TRP A 91 -9.64 -10.79 -1.22
C TRP A 91 -9.93 -10.97 0.26
N SER A 92 -9.58 -9.99 1.10
CA SER A 92 -9.85 -10.03 2.54
C SER A 92 -11.36 -10.02 2.82
N GLY A 93 -12.12 -9.20 2.09
CA GLY A 93 -13.58 -9.19 2.17
C GLY A 93 -14.20 -10.53 1.78
N LEU A 94 -13.75 -11.15 0.69
CA LEU A 94 -14.18 -12.48 0.26
C LEU A 94 -13.83 -13.56 1.30
N CYS A 95 -12.62 -13.53 1.87
CA CYS A 95 -12.20 -14.45 2.92
C CYS A 95 -13.10 -14.36 4.16
N ILE A 96 -13.45 -13.14 4.59
CA ILE A 96 -14.36 -12.92 5.70
C ILE A 96 -15.75 -13.42 5.32
N TRP A 97 -16.26 -13.08 4.14
CA TRP A 97 -17.60 -13.46 3.71
C TRP A 97 -17.80 -14.98 3.66
N ASP A 98 -16.88 -15.70 3.03
CA ASP A 98 -16.97 -17.15 2.84
C ASP A 98 -16.82 -17.93 4.15
N ALA A 99 -15.97 -17.44 5.06
CA ALA A 99 -15.60 -18.17 6.28
C ALA A 99 -16.15 -17.56 7.57
N ARG A 100 -17.05 -16.56 7.51
CA ARG A 100 -17.51 -15.80 8.69
C ARG A 100 -18.07 -16.64 9.83
N SER A 101 -18.67 -17.80 9.54
CA SER A 101 -19.30 -18.68 10.53
C SER A 101 -18.33 -19.66 11.19
N THR A 102 -17.20 -19.97 10.54
CA THR A 102 -16.24 -20.99 10.96
C THR A 102 -14.86 -20.43 11.30
N MET A 103 -14.58 -19.18 10.91
CA MET A 103 -13.30 -18.53 11.10
C MET A 103 -13.12 -18.01 12.54
N GLN A 104 -11.93 -18.22 13.08
CA GLN A 104 -11.54 -17.67 14.38
C GLN A 104 -11.56 -16.13 14.35
N ARG A 105 -12.07 -15.51 15.42
CA ARG A 105 -12.20 -14.04 15.50
C ARG A 105 -10.88 -13.28 15.25
N SER A 106 -9.75 -13.84 15.69
CA SER A 106 -8.42 -13.27 15.44
C SER A 106 -8.07 -13.22 13.94
N ALA A 107 -8.43 -14.25 13.18
CA ALA A 107 -8.24 -14.26 11.73
C ALA A 107 -9.14 -13.23 11.04
N ILE A 108 -10.41 -13.11 11.46
CA ILE A 108 -11.33 -12.08 10.96
C ILE A 108 -10.74 -10.69 11.21
N ALA A 109 -10.21 -10.43 12.41
CA ALA A 109 -9.58 -9.16 12.75
C ALA A 109 -8.37 -8.83 11.85
N LEU A 110 -7.54 -9.83 11.52
CA LEU A 110 -6.41 -9.64 10.60
C LEU A 110 -6.85 -9.30 9.18
N TYR A 111 -7.85 -10.01 8.64
CA TYR A 111 -8.41 -9.69 7.32
C TYR A 111 -9.10 -8.32 7.31
N ALA A 112 -9.82 -7.97 8.37
CA ALA A 112 -10.48 -6.67 8.49
C ALA A 112 -9.45 -5.54 8.55
N ALA A 113 -8.38 -5.71 9.35
CA ALA A 113 -7.29 -4.76 9.42
C ALA A 113 -6.60 -4.60 8.06
N ALA A 114 -6.33 -5.70 7.35
CA ALA A 114 -5.76 -5.67 6.00
C ALA A 114 -6.64 -4.89 5.02
N ALA A 115 -7.95 -5.13 5.04
CA ALA A 115 -8.90 -4.41 4.20
C ALA A 115 -8.97 -2.92 4.54
N VAL A 116 -9.00 -2.56 5.82
CA VAL A 116 -9.02 -1.15 6.27
C VAL A 116 -7.75 -0.43 5.84
N VAL A 117 -6.57 -1.02 6.05
CA VAL A 117 -5.29 -0.43 5.65
C VAL A 117 -5.25 -0.22 4.13
N ALA A 118 -5.68 -1.22 3.36
CA ALA A 118 -5.71 -1.14 1.90
C ALA A 118 -6.72 -0.09 1.38
N VAL A 119 -7.90 0.02 2.00
CA VAL A 119 -8.87 1.06 1.62
C VAL A 119 -8.36 2.45 2.02
N ALA A 120 -7.76 2.59 3.20
CA ALA A 120 -7.18 3.84 3.66
C ALA A 120 -6.02 4.29 2.75
N SER A 121 -5.20 3.35 2.27
CA SER A 121 -4.09 3.66 1.37
C SER A 121 -4.58 4.17 0.00
N ILE A 122 -5.69 3.61 -0.51
CA ILE A 122 -6.35 4.11 -1.72
C ILE A 122 -6.99 5.48 -1.47
N ALA A 123 -7.70 5.64 -0.35
CA ALA A 123 -8.37 6.89 0.00
C ALA A 123 -7.37 8.04 0.19
N TRP A 124 -6.16 7.74 0.69
CA TRP A 124 -5.08 8.72 0.82
C TRP A 124 -4.70 9.36 -0.53
N LEU A 125 -4.74 8.60 -1.63
CA LEU A 125 -4.45 9.13 -2.97
C LEU A 125 -5.46 10.20 -3.44
N ALA A 126 -6.65 10.27 -2.83
CA ALA A 126 -7.64 11.29 -3.11
C ALA A 126 -7.41 12.59 -2.30
N THR A 127 -6.39 12.64 -1.44
CA THR A 127 -6.08 13.83 -0.65
C THR A 127 -5.31 14.87 -1.46
N PRO A 128 -5.47 16.18 -1.18
CA PRO A 128 -4.69 17.23 -1.83
C PRO A 128 -3.18 17.04 -1.65
N LEU A 129 -2.75 16.59 -0.47
CA LEU A 129 -1.34 16.29 -0.20
C LEU A 129 -0.78 15.21 -1.13
N ALA A 130 -1.53 14.13 -1.37
CA ALA A 130 -1.08 13.09 -2.28
C ALA A 130 -0.95 13.62 -3.72
N ASN A 131 -1.87 14.48 -4.16
CA ASN A 131 -1.78 15.12 -5.46
C ASN A 131 -0.51 15.97 -5.57
N ASP A 132 -0.22 16.81 -4.57
CA ASP A 132 0.97 17.67 -4.57
C ASP A 132 2.27 16.85 -4.58
N LEU A 133 2.32 15.76 -3.80
CA LEU A 133 3.45 14.83 -3.79
C LEU A 133 3.66 14.13 -5.14
N LEU A 134 2.57 13.72 -5.80
CA LEU A 134 2.65 13.06 -7.10
C LEU A 134 3.12 14.03 -8.17
N VAL A 135 2.61 15.27 -8.19
CA VAL A 135 3.06 16.26 -9.16
C VAL A 135 4.53 16.59 -8.91
N TRP A 136 4.95 16.79 -7.65
CA TRP A 136 6.36 16.98 -7.31
C TRP A 136 7.25 15.82 -7.77
N PHE A 137 6.80 14.58 -7.63
CA PHE A 137 7.58 13.40 -8.03
C PHE A 137 7.71 13.23 -9.54
N PHE A 138 6.71 13.69 -10.32
CA PHE A 138 6.69 13.56 -11.77
C PHE A 138 7.24 14.78 -12.53
N ASP A 139 7.45 15.91 -11.85
CA ASP A 139 8.08 17.13 -12.38
C ASP A 139 9.62 17.04 -12.30
#